data_AF-A0A2X3J9K1-F1
#
_entry.id   AF-A0A2X3J9K1-F1
#
_cell.length_a   1.000
_cell.length_b   1.000
_cell.length_c   1.000
_cell.angle_alpha   90.00
_cell.angle_beta   90.00
_cell.angle_gamma   90.00
#
_symmetry.space_group_name_H-M   'P 1'
#
loop_
_entity.id
_entity.type
_entity.pdbx_description
1 polymer ?
#
loop_
_entity_poly.entity_id
_entity_poly.type
_entity_poly.pdbx_seq_one_letter_code
_entity_poly.pdbx_strand_id
1 'polypeptide(L)'
;MWLENPKELVVYGGIGRAARNWECYDKMVEALKALNEDETLLVQSGKPVGVFKTHASAPRVLIANSNLVPHWANWEHFNELDAKGLAMYGQMTAGSWIYIGSQGIVQGTYETFVEAGRQHYNGSPNRALGADRRPRRHGRRTASGRDPCRCLFTEH
;
A
#
# COMPACT_ATOMS: atom_id res chain seq x y z
N MET A 1 10.12 -2.85 10.29
CA MET A 1 10.46 -1.53 9.70
C MET A 1 9.53 -1.36 8.51
N TRP A 2 8.60 -0.39 8.56
CA TRP A 2 7.48 -0.31 7.62
C TRP A 2 7.85 0.29 6.26
N LEU A 3 8.90 1.12 6.23
CA LEU A 3 9.37 1.82 5.05
C LEU A 3 10.54 1.05 4.43
N GLU A 4 10.58 0.98 3.10
CA GLU A 4 11.64 0.28 2.36
C GLU A 4 13.03 0.93 2.57
N ASN A 5 13.15 2.26 2.47
CA ASN A 5 14.41 2.98 2.76
C ASN A 5 14.16 4.40 3.31
N PRO A 6 13.94 4.56 4.63
CA PRO A 6 13.59 5.84 5.22
C PRO A 6 14.74 6.86 5.25
N LYS A 7 16.00 6.43 5.18
CA LYS A 7 17.15 7.36 5.15
C LYS A 7 17.13 8.25 3.89
N GLU A 8 16.53 7.74 2.82
CA GLU A 8 16.33 8.43 1.55
C GLU A 8 14.87 8.91 1.38
N LEU A 9 14.08 8.91 2.46
CA LEU A 9 12.65 9.25 2.48
C LEU A 9 11.77 8.30 1.65
N VAL A 10 12.29 7.15 1.22
CA VAL A 10 11.58 6.17 0.40
C VAL A 10 10.66 5.32 1.28
N VAL A 11 9.40 5.28 0.88
CA VAL A 11 8.31 4.58 1.56
C VAL A 11 8.11 3.19 0.95
N TYR A 12 7.78 3.13 -0.34
CA TYR A 12 7.61 1.89 -1.11
C TYR A 12 7.64 2.13 -2.63
N GLY A 13 7.75 1.05 -3.41
CA GLY A 13 7.54 1.10 -4.86
C GLY A 13 8.69 1.75 -5.61
N GLY A 14 9.92 1.40 -5.26
CA GLY A 14 11.15 1.90 -5.89
C GLY A 14 11.58 3.22 -5.30
N ILE A 15 11.18 4.34 -5.91
CA ILE A 15 11.58 5.70 -5.48
C ILE A 15 10.42 6.52 -4.90
N GLY A 16 9.34 5.85 -4.48
CA GLY A 16 8.16 6.49 -3.88
C GLY A 16 8.51 7.14 -2.55
N ARG A 17 8.57 8.47 -2.50
CA ARG A 17 9.05 9.24 -1.35
C ARG A 17 7.94 9.99 -0.63
N ALA A 18 8.14 10.22 0.68
CA ALA A 18 7.21 10.98 1.53
C ALA A 18 7.38 12.52 1.40
N ALA A 19 8.61 12.97 1.13
CA ALA A 19 8.97 14.37 0.89
C ALA A 19 10.10 14.42 -0.15
N ARG A 20 10.26 15.57 -0.80
CA ARG A 20 11.21 15.70 -1.93
C ARG A 20 12.66 15.47 -1.50
N ASN A 21 13.03 16.10 -0.39
CA ASN A 21 14.33 16.00 0.26
C ASN A 21 14.14 16.35 1.75
N TRP A 22 15.20 16.20 2.54
CA TRP A 22 15.16 16.43 3.99
C TRP A 22 14.81 17.88 4.35
N GLU A 23 15.33 18.87 3.61
CA GLU A 23 14.97 20.27 3.84
C GLU A 23 13.45 20.52 3.66
N CYS A 24 12.84 19.91 2.64
CA CYS A 24 11.41 19.99 2.42
C CYS A 24 10.63 19.27 3.53
N TYR A 25 11.13 18.14 4.03
CA TYR A 25 10.55 17.44 5.17
C TYR A 25 10.54 18.33 6.42
N ASP A 26 11.68 18.93 6.77
CA ASP A 26 11.80 19.77 7.96
C ASP A 26 10.88 20.99 7.89
N LYS A 27 10.88 21.69 6.74
CA LYS A 27 9.97 22.82 6.49
C LYS A 27 8.50 22.44 6.54
N MET A 28 8.17 21.22 6.13
CA MET A 28 6.80 20.72 6.14
C MET A 28 6.34 20.39 7.55
N VAL A 29 7.21 19.80 8.37
CA VAL A 29 6.94 19.60 9.81
C VAL A 29 6.78 20.93 10.53
N GLU A 30 7.62 21.92 10.23
CA GLU A 30 7.50 23.27 10.77
C GLU A 30 6.17 23.92 10.38
N ALA A 31 5.84 23.92 9.08
CA ALA A 31 4.60 24.50 8.57
C ALA A 31 3.36 23.85 9.19
N LEU A 32 3.34 22.51 9.30
CA LEU A 32 2.21 21.78 9.90
C LEU A 32 2.03 22.09 11.39
N LYS A 33 3.11 22.35 12.13
CA LYS A 33 3.04 22.74 13.55
C LYS A 33 2.54 24.17 13.75
N ALA A 34 2.77 25.05 12.78
CA ALA A 34 2.35 26.45 12.84
C ALA A 34 0.99 26.73 12.15
N LEU A 35 0.41 25.74 11.47
CA LEU A 35 -0.80 25.91 10.66
C LEU A 35 -2.04 26.18 11.52
N ASN A 36 -2.77 27.26 11.23
CA ASN A 36 -4.01 27.58 11.93
C ASN A 36 -5.21 26.74 11.45
N GLU A 37 -6.30 26.75 12.22
CA GLU A 37 -7.56 26.06 11.91
C GLU A 37 -8.31 26.61 10.69
N ASP A 38 -7.92 27.75 10.14
CA ASP A 38 -8.50 28.33 8.92
C ASP A 38 -7.50 28.45 7.78
N GLU A 39 -6.35 27.76 7.84
CA GLU A 39 -5.31 27.76 6.81
C GLU A 39 -5.09 26.40 6.12
N THR A 40 -4.68 26.46 4.85
CA THR A 40 -4.37 25.28 4.05
C THR A 40 -2.92 25.35 3.56
N LEU A 41 -2.14 24.31 3.85
CA LEU A 41 -0.79 24.09 3.31
C LEU A 41 -0.88 23.47 1.91
N LEU A 42 -0.16 24.06 0.95
CA LEU A 42 0.02 23.48 -0.38
C LEU A 42 1.37 22.74 -0.46
N VAL A 43 1.30 21.48 -0.89
CA VAL A 43 2.48 20.64 -1.13
C VAL A 43 2.54 20.28 -2.61
N GLN A 44 3.62 20.70 -3.27
CA GLN A 44 3.88 20.42 -4.69
C GLN A 44 5.04 19.44 -4.79
N SER A 45 4.80 18.25 -5.32
CA SER A 45 5.81 17.17 -5.46
C SER A 45 6.70 17.06 -4.23
N GLY A 46 6.08 16.87 -3.06
CA GLY A 46 6.76 16.72 -1.76
C GLY A 46 7.49 17.95 -1.21
N LYS A 47 7.25 19.14 -1.74
CA LYS A 47 7.78 20.41 -1.23
C LYS A 47 6.63 21.29 -0.70
N PRO A 48 6.70 21.81 0.54
CA PRO A 48 5.75 22.82 1.01
C PRO A 48 6.01 24.13 0.26
N VAL A 49 5.02 24.60 -0.51
CA VAL A 49 5.18 25.79 -1.39
C VAL A 49 4.48 27.03 -0.88
N GLY A 50 3.50 26.90 0.03
CA GLY A 50 2.83 28.04 0.62
C GLY A 50 1.67 27.65 1.52
N VAL A 51 1.28 28.57 2.37
CA VAL A 51 0.11 28.48 3.25
C VAL A 51 -0.85 29.59 2.86
N PHE A 52 -2.13 29.26 2.73
CA PHE A 52 -3.18 30.21 2.36
C PHE A 52 -4.31 30.14 3.37
N LYS A 53 -4.86 31.31 3.72
CA LYS A 53 -6.09 31.38 4.51
C LYS A 53 -7.26 30.89 3.67
N THR A 54 -8.01 29.95 4.20
CA THR A 54 -9.20 29.34 3.62
C THR A 54 -10.35 29.45 4.64
N HIS A 55 -10.80 28.33 5.23
CA HIS A 55 -11.84 28.27 6.25
C HIS A 55 -11.73 26.95 7.03
N ALA A 56 -12.38 26.86 8.19
CA ALA A 56 -12.24 25.71 9.11
C ALA A 56 -12.66 24.34 8.53
N SER A 57 -13.64 24.34 7.63
CA SER A 57 -14.08 23.12 6.93
C SER A 57 -13.24 22.77 5.69
N ALA A 58 -12.25 23.59 5.31
CA ALA A 58 -11.38 23.30 4.19
C ALA A 58 -10.31 22.27 4.58
N PRO A 59 -9.82 21.45 3.63
CA PRO A 59 -8.67 20.59 3.84
C PRO A 59 -7.48 21.38 4.41
N ARG A 60 -6.82 20.82 5.43
CA ARG A 60 -5.60 21.41 6.03
C ARG A 60 -4.40 21.33 5.10
N VAL A 61 -4.37 20.30 4.24
CA VAL A 61 -3.26 20.07 3.32
C VAL A 61 -3.83 19.69 1.96
N LEU A 62 -3.33 20.34 0.91
CA LEU A 62 -3.59 19.97 -0.48
C LEU A 62 -2.27 19.55 -1.12
N ILE A 63 -2.27 18.36 -1.73
CA ILE A 63 -1.06 17.72 -2.25
C ILE A 63 -1.23 17.46 -3.74
N ALA A 64 -0.25 17.90 -4.54
CA ALA A 64 -0.15 17.58 -5.95
C ALA A 64 1.26 17.06 -6.25
N ASN A 65 1.39 15.74 -6.44
CA ASN A 65 2.67 15.08 -6.64
C ASN A 65 2.81 14.53 -8.07
N SER A 66 3.99 14.67 -8.66
CA SER A 66 4.39 13.98 -9.90
C SER A 66 3.54 14.29 -11.15
N ASN A 67 2.73 15.34 -11.11
CA ASN A 67 1.92 15.77 -12.24
C ASN A 67 2.79 16.44 -13.31
N LEU A 68 2.76 15.90 -14.53
CA LEU A 68 3.43 16.45 -15.71
C LEU A 68 2.40 16.64 -16.83
N VAL A 69 2.60 17.63 -17.68
CA VAL A 69 1.76 17.83 -18.87
C VAL A 69 1.93 16.61 -19.79
N PRO A 70 0.85 16.05 -20.40
CA PRO A 70 0.89 14.73 -21.02
C PRO A 70 2.01 14.50 -22.05
N HIS A 71 2.35 15.52 -22.83
CA HIS A 71 3.46 15.44 -23.80
C HIS A 71 4.82 15.11 -23.14
N TRP A 72 5.01 15.50 -21.88
CA TRP A 72 6.24 15.29 -21.10
C TRP A 72 6.07 14.25 -19.98
N ALA A 73 4.94 13.54 -19.94
CA ALA A 73 4.64 12.55 -18.91
C ALA A 73 5.38 11.22 -19.16
N ASN A 74 6.71 11.26 -19.19
CA ASN A 74 7.59 10.11 -19.36
C ASN A 74 8.71 10.10 -18.31
N TRP A 75 9.33 8.92 -18.13
CA TRP A 75 10.37 8.72 -17.13
C TRP A 75 11.65 9.52 -17.40
N GLU A 76 12.00 9.74 -18.66
CA GLU A 76 13.21 10.48 -19.04
C GLU A 76 13.13 11.92 -18.55
N HIS A 77 12.02 12.61 -18.84
CA HIS A 77 11.79 13.98 -18.39
C HIS A 77 11.57 14.06 -16.87
N PHE A 78 10.89 13.07 -16.28
CA PHE A 78 10.75 12.99 -14.83
C PHE A 78 12.12 12.92 -14.14
N ASN A 79 13.01 12.05 -14.61
CA ASN A 79 14.35 11.88 -14.05
C ASN A 79 15.21 13.13 -14.24
N GLU A 80 15.07 13.84 -15.36
CA GLU A 80 15.70 15.13 -15.59
C GLU A 80 15.27 16.17 -14.53
N LEU A 81 13.97 16.24 -14.23
CA LEU A 81 13.44 17.13 -13.20
C LEU A 81 13.84 16.71 -11.78
N ASP A 82 13.90 15.41 -11.50
CA ASP A 82 14.34 14.89 -10.19
C ASP A 82 15.82 15.19 -9.95
N ALA A 83 16.67 15.02 -10.97
CA ALA A 83 18.09 15.41 -10.91
C ALA A 83 18.29 16.91 -10.65
N LYS A 84 17.35 17.75 -11.11
CA LYS A 84 17.31 19.19 -10.82
C LYS A 84 16.67 19.54 -9.47
N GLY A 85 16.17 18.55 -8.71
CA GLY A 85 15.45 18.77 -7.45
C GLY A 85 14.05 19.39 -7.61
N LEU A 86 13.45 19.25 -8.79
CA LEU A 86 12.14 19.82 -9.14
C LEU A 86 11.00 18.79 -9.06
N ALA A 87 11.33 17.50 -9.06
CA ALA A 87 10.35 16.41 -9.00
C ALA A 87 10.49 15.56 -7.73
N MET A 88 9.41 14.85 -7.42
CA MET A 88 9.37 13.77 -6.45
C MET A 88 8.37 12.76 -6.97
N TYR A 89 8.69 11.47 -6.85
CA TYR A 89 7.74 10.40 -7.17
C TYR A 89 6.91 10.11 -5.92
N GLY A 90 5.63 10.45 -5.97
CA GLY A 90 4.73 10.31 -4.81
C GLY A 90 4.14 8.92 -4.63
N GLN A 91 4.26 8.02 -5.61
CA GLN A 91 3.45 6.80 -5.68
C GLN A 91 1.95 7.16 -5.42
N MET A 92 1.18 6.25 -4.85
CA MET A 92 -0.20 6.51 -4.43
C MET A 92 -0.22 7.00 -2.98
N THR A 93 0.30 6.22 -2.03
CA THR A 93 0.17 6.52 -0.59
C THR A 93 1.45 7.00 0.07
N ALA A 94 2.58 7.02 -0.67
CA ALA A 94 3.86 7.47 -0.14
C ALA A 94 3.87 8.99 0.08
N GLY A 95 3.57 9.75 -0.98
CA GLY A 95 3.51 11.21 -0.96
C GLY A 95 2.22 11.80 -0.40
N SER A 96 1.24 10.96 -0.04
CA SER A 96 -0.03 11.38 0.59
C SER A 96 -0.16 10.95 2.06
N TRP A 97 0.91 10.38 2.63
CA TRP A 97 1.07 10.08 4.06
C TRP A 97 -0.01 9.17 4.66
N ILE A 98 -0.45 8.17 3.90
CA ILE A 98 -1.44 7.18 4.38
C ILE A 98 -0.98 5.73 4.14
N TYR A 99 0.32 5.53 3.91
CA TYR A 99 0.88 4.19 3.78
C TYR A 99 0.91 3.47 5.13
N ILE A 100 0.28 2.30 5.19
CA ILE A 100 0.16 1.46 6.40
C ILE A 100 0.94 0.15 6.29
N GLY A 101 1.99 0.12 5.46
CA GLY A 101 2.74 -1.10 5.18
C GLY A 101 2.01 -2.05 4.24
N SER A 102 2.47 -3.30 4.22
CA SER A 102 1.91 -4.35 3.36
C SER A 102 0.42 -4.62 3.62
N GLN A 103 -0.09 -4.33 4.83
CA GLN A 103 -1.51 -4.49 5.15
C GLN A 103 -2.42 -3.72 4.19
N GLY A 104 -1.96 -2.58 3.65
CA GLY A 104 -2.76 -1.75 2.73
C GLY A 104 -3.14 -2.46 1.43
N ILE A 105 -2.40 -3.48 0.98
CA ILE A 105 -2.67 -4.19 -0.28
C ILE A 105 -3.15 -5.65 -0.07
N VAL A 106 -3.00 -6.18 1.14
CA VAL A 106 -3.31 -7.59 1.45
C VAL A 106 -4.78 -7.91 1.20
N GLN A 107 -5.72 -7.06 1.62
CA GLN A 107 -7.15 -7.30 1.39
C GLN A 107 -7.50 -7.33 -0.10
N GLY A 108 -7.08 -6.33 -0.87
CA GLY A 108 -7.36 -6.28 -2.31
C GLY A 108 -6.73 -7.45 -3.08
N THR A 109 -5.53 -7.88 -2.68
CA THR A 109 -4.86 -9.05 -3.26
C THR A 109 -5.64 -10.33 -2.95
N TYR A 110 -6.07 -10.51 -1.70
CA TYR A 110 -6.89 -11.64 -1.29
C TYR A 110 -8.21 -11.70 -2.08
N GLU A 111 -8.93 -10.59 -2.16
CA GLU A 111 -10.21 -10.51 -2.89
C GLU A 111 -10.03 -10.82 -4.38
N THR A 112 -8.97 -10.32 -5.00
CA THR A 112 -8.65 -10.60 -6.41
C THR A 112 -8.43 -12.11 -6.64
N PHE A 113 -7.65 -12.76 -5.78
CA PHE A 113 -7.42 -14.21 -5.89
C PHE A 113 -8.66 -15.03 -5.61
N VAL A 114 -9.48 -14.62 -4.63
CA VAL A 114 -10.76 -15.28 -4.33
C VAL A 114 -11.71 -15.17 -5.53
N GLU A 115 -11.79 -14.01 -6.16
CA GLU A 115 -12.67 -13.79 -7.31
C GLU A 115 -12.18 -14.52 -8.56
N ALA A 116 -10.88 -14.50 -8.86
CA ALA A 116 -10.30 -15.35 -9.91
C ALA A 116 -10.56 -16.85 -9.63
N GLY A 117 -10.48 -17.26 -8.37
CA GLY A 117 -10.83 -18.60 -7.89
C GLY A 117 -12.31 -18.95 -8.13
N ARG A 118 -13.22 -17.99 -7.94
CA ARG A 118 -14.66 -18.16 -8.24
C ARG A 118 -14.92 -18.33 -9.72
N GLN A 119 -14.35 -17.45 -10.55
CA GLN A 119 -14.59 -17.42 -12.00
C GLN A 119 -13.96 -18.61 -12.73
N HIS A 120 -12.76 -19.03 -12.34
CA HIS A 120 -12.00 -20.04 -13.09
C HIS A 120 -11.91 -21.41 -12.39
N TYR A 121 -12.22 -21.50 -11.10
CA TYR A 121 -12.01 -22.71 -10.29
C TYR A 121 -13.20 -23.07 -9.38
N ASN A 122 -14.43 -22.64 -9.72
CA ASN A 122 -15.67 -22.88 -8.95
C ASN A 122 -15.56 -22.50 -7.47
N GLY A 123 -14.80 -21.45 -7.14
CA GLY A 123 -14.70 -20.91 -5.77
C GLY A 123 -13.82 -21.74 -4.84
N SER A 124 -13.05 -22.71 -5.35
CA SER A 124 -12.09 -23.50 -4.57
C SER A 124 -10.64 -23.12 -4.94
N PRO A 125 -9.93 -22.39 -4.06
CA PRO A 125 -8.51 -22.06 -4.27
C PRO A 125 -7.60 -23.30 -4.40
N ASN A 126 -8.02 -24.44 -3.84
CA ASN A 126 -7.25 -25.69 -3.86
C ASN A 126 -7.08 -26.30 -5.26
N ARG A 127 -7.94 -25.98 -6.23
CA ARG A 127 -7.75 -26.43 -7.63
C ARG A 127 -6.71 -25.60 -8.37
N ALA A 128 -6.57 -24.32 -8.04
CA ALA A 128 -5.59 -23.44 -8.66
C ALA A 128 -4.15 -23.74 -8.19
N LEU A 129 -3.98 -24.20 -6.94
CA LEU A 129 -2.67 -24.48 -6.33
C LEU A 129 -2.14 -25.91 -6.55
N GLY A 130 -2.77 -26.71 -7.42
CA GLY A 130 -2.32 -28.09 -7.68
C GLY A 130 -2.40 -29.02 -6.46
N ALA A 131 -3.24 -28.69 -5.47
CA ALA A 131 -3.40 -29.46 -4.24
C ALA A 131 -4.43 -30.61 -4.35
N ASP A 132 -4.90 -30.95 -5.56
CA ASP A 132 -5.70 -32.15 -5.80
C ASP A 132 -4.81 -33.36 -6.11
N ARG A 133 -3.87 -33.67 -5.21
CA ARG A 133 -3.29 -35.02 -5.14
C ARG A 133 -4.19 -35.87 -4.26
N ARG A 134 -5.40 -36.21 -4.74
CA ARG A 134 -6.08 -37.39 -4.21
C ARG A 134 -5.18 -38.60 -4.46
N PRO A 135 -4.73 -39.33 -3.43
CA PRO A 135 -4.04 -40.59 -3.68
C PRO A 135 -5.03 -41.53 -4.38
N ARG A 136 -4.65 -42.03 -5.57
CA ARG A 136 -5.39 -43.12 -6.22
C ARG A 136 -5.49 -44.27 -5.22
N ARG A 137 -6.68 -44.51 -4.66
CA ARG A 137 -6.97 -45.70 -3.86
C ARG A 137 -6.78 -46.93 -4.75
N HIS A 138 -5.63 -47.56 -4.66
CA HIS A 138 -5.47 -48.94 -5.09
C HIS A 138 -6.15 -49.83 -4.03
N GLY A 139 -7.09 -50.64 -4.49
CA GLY A 139 -7.93 -51.45 -3.62
C GLY A 139 -7.14 -52.47 -2.81
N ARG A 140 -7.45 -52.55 -1.52
CA ARG A 140 -7.44 -53.81 -0.76
C ARG A 140 -8.61 -53.79 0.22
N ARG A 141 -9.53 -54.73 0.02
CA ARG A 141 -10.49 -55.19 1.02
C ARG A 141 -9.70 -55.86 2.15
N THR A 142 -10.05 -55.61 3.41
CA THR A 142 -10.37 -56.64 4.42
C THR A 142 -10.95 -55.98 5.68
N ALA A 143 -11.85 -56.73 6.31
CA ALA A 143 -12.84 -56.34 7.30
C ALA A 143 -12.33 -56.08 8.73
N SER A 144 -13.07 -55.27 9.49
CA SER A 144 -13.77 -55.62 10.74
C SER A 144 -14.04 -54.35 11.57
N GLY A 145 -15.15 -54.32 12.28
CA GLY A 145 -15.84 -53.09 12.68
C GLY A 145 -15.53 -52.52 14.07
N ARG A 146 -16.43 -51.61 14.46
CA ARG A 146 -16.63 -50.90 15.74
C ARG A 146 -16.18 -49.44 15.76
N ASP A 147 -17.14 -48.56 15.53
CA ASP A 147 -17.30 -47.30 16.28
C ASP A 147 -17.43 -47.64 17.78
N PRO A 148 -16.92 -46.81 18.73
CA PRO A 148 -17.62 -45.57 19.05
C PRO A 148 -16.75 -44.37 19.50
N CYS A 149 -17.34 -43.18 19.34
CA CYS A 149 -17.05 -41.98 20.10
C CYS A 149 -16.76 -42.27 21.58
N ARG A 150 -15.70 -41.68 22.13
CA ARG A 150 -15.58 -41.47 23.58
C ARG A 150 -14.81 -40.19 23.89
N CYS A 151 -15.51 -39.31 24.58
CA CYS A 151 -15.04 -38.12 25.27
C CYS A 151 -13.90 -38.41 26.26
N LEU A 152 -13.07 -37.39 26.55
CA LEU A 152 -12.65 -36.90 27.88
C LEU A 152 -11.23 -36.32 27.84
N PHE A 153 -11.07 -35.06 28.26
CA PHE A 153 -9.97 -34.49 29.07
C PHE A 153 -10.35 -33.02 29.38
N THR A 154 -11.11 -32.72 30.45
CA THR A 154 -10.70 -32.22 31.81
C THR A 154 -9.88 -30.93 31.77
N GLU A 155 -10.47 -29.76 32.07
CA GLU A 155 -10.58 -29.11 33.40
C GLU A 155 -9.24 -28.66 34.02
N HIS A 156 -8.95 -27.35 33.95
CA HIS A 156 -8.91 -26.43 35.10
C HIS A 156 -9.03 -24.98 34.63
#